data_AF-A0A560BBK9-F1
#
_entry.id   AF-A0A560BBK9-F1
#
_cell.length_a   1.000
_cell.length_b   1.000
_cell.length_c   1.000
_cell.angle_alpha   90.00
_cell.angle_beta   90.00
_cell.angle_gamma   90.00
#
_symmetry.space_group_name_H-M   'P 1'
#
loop_
_entity.id
_entity.type
_entity.pdbx_description
1 polymer ?
#
loop_
_entity_poly.entity_id
_entity_poly.type
_entity_poly.pdbx_seq_one_letter_code
_entity_poly.pdbx_strand_id
1 'polypeptide(L)'
;MDKNAAYPEREQGHEKADELRRFTKLRQRKYLNNIVEQDHRRIKRLVRPGLGFKSFRTARRTIAGYEIMAMVRKGQVAAIPANDMPAQATFIATLFGVAA
;
A
#
# COMPACT_ATOMS: atom_id res chain seq x y z
N MET A 1 14.93 15.99 11.31
CA MET A 1 14.48 16.02 9.90
C MET A 1 15.71 15.99 9.02
N ASP A 2 15.65 15.34 7.87
CA ASP A 2 16.51 15.81 6.78
C ASP A 2 15.87 17.13 6.34
N LYS A 3 16.60 18.25 6.45
CA LYS A 3 16.09 19.60 6.15
C LYS A 3 16.03 19.78 4.63
N ASN A 4 15.37 18.85 3.94
CA ASN A 4 15.27 18.90 2.49
C ASN A 4 14.33 20.06 2.10
N ALA A 5 14.87 21.00 1.33
CA ALA A 5 14.23 22.25 0.92
C ALA A 5 12.88 22.05 0.19
N ALA A 6 12.65 20.86 -0.37
CA ALA A 6 11.44 20.55 -1.13
C ALA A 6 10.14 20.40 -0.31
N TYR A 7 10.23 20.28 1.02
CA TYR A 7 9.04 20.11 1.88
C TYR A 7 8.29 21.41 2.20
N PRO A 8 8.93 22.51 2.64
CA PRO A 8 8.21 23.76 2.93
C PRO A 8 7.62 24.42 1.68
N GLU A 9 8.27 24.30 0.50
CA GLU A 9 7.77 24.88 -0.75
C GLU A 9 6.51 24.18 -1.29
N ARG A 10 6.38 22.86 -1.04
CA ARG A 10 5.22 22.07 -1.50
C ARG A 10 3.90 22.50 -0.84
N GLU A 11 3.97 23.12 0.33
CA GLU A 11 2.78 23.53 1.10
C GLU A 11 2.21 24.89 0.64
N GLN A 12 3.00 25.75 0.01
CA GLN A 12 2.63 27.16 -0.23
C GLN A 12 1.85 27.44 -1.52
N GLY A 13 1.55 26.42 -2.34
CA GLY A 13 0.99 26.63 -3.69
C GLY A 13 -0.35 25.97 -4.01
N HIS A 14 -1.04 25.38 -3.04
CA HIS A 14 -2.26 24.61 -3.30
C HIS A 14 -3.45 25.09 -2.47
N GLU A 15 -4.51 25.57 -3.12
CA GLU A 15 -5.78 25.99 -2.51
C GLU A 15 -6.36 24.91 -1.56
N LYS A 16 -6.19 23.63 -1.91
CA LYS A 16 -6.53 22.47 -1.07
C LYS A 16 -5.67 22.31 0.19
N ALA A 17 -4.42 22.75 0.17
CA ALA A 17 -3.55 22.71 1.34
C ALA A 17 -4.04 23.71 2.40
N ASP A 18 -4.52 24.88 1.98
CA ASP A 18 -5.09 25.88 2.88
C ASP A 18 -6.42 25.44 3.50
N GLU A 19 -7.28 24.72 2.74
CA GLU A 19 -8.46 24.06 3.29
C GLU A 19 -8.09 22.96 4.30
N LEU A 20 -7.07 22.15 3.99
CA LEU A 20 -6.60 21.09 4.90
C LEU A 20 -6.08 21.66 6.22
N ARG A 21 -5.42 22.83 6.19
CA ARG A 21 -4.89 23.51 7.38
C ARG A 21 -5.98 23.93 8.37
N ARG A 22 -7.21 24.18 7.89
CA ARG A 22 -8.36 24.47 8.76
C ARG A 22 -8.79 23.26 9.60
N PHE A 23 -8.62 22.05 9.09
CA PHE A 23 -9.11 20.81 9.72
C PHE A 23 -8.01 19.88 10.23
N THR A 24 -6.75 20.07 9.83
CA THR A 24 -5.66 19.13 10.09
C THR A 24 -4.43 19.85 10.62
N LYS A 25 -3.91 19.40 11.78
CA LYS A 25 -2.62 19.86 12.31
C LYS A 25 -1.48 19.05 11.71
N LEU A 26 -0.53 19.71 11.05
CA LEU A 26 0.69 19.08 10.57
C LEU A 26 1.52 18.56 11.76
N ARG A 27 1.70 17.23 11.85
CA ARG A 27 2.58 16.60 12.85
C ARG A 27 3.94 16.30 12.24
N GLN A 28 4.92 17.17 12.49
CA GLN A 28 6.31 16.98 12.09
C GLN A 28 7.06 16.01 13.02
N ARG A 29 6.53 14.80 13.24
CA ARG A 29 7.16 13.75 14.07
C ARG A 29 7.83 12.71 13.18
N LYS A 30 9.17 12.68 13.19
CA LYS A 30 9.98 11.76 12.36
C LYS A 30 9.55 10.29 12.47
N TYR A 31 9.25 9.81 13.68
CA TYR A 31 8.87 8.40 13.88
C TYR A 31 7.50 8.06 13.25
N LEU A 32 6.54 9.00 13.25
CA LEU A 32 5.23 8.81 12.60
C LEU A 32 5.40 8.75 11.08
N ASN A 33 6.23 9.62 10.51
CA ASN A 33 6.53 9.56 9.08
C ASN A 33 7.23 8.25 8.70
N ASN A 34 8.14 7.77 9.53
CA ASN A 34 8.82 6.49 9.28
C ASN A 34 7.84 5.31 9.25
N ILE A 35 6.81 5.28 10.11
CA ILE A 35 5.79 4.22 10.13
C ILE A 35 5.00 4.24 8.81
N VAL A 36 4.51 5.42 8.41
CA VAL A 36 3.74 5.57 7.17
C VAL A 36 4.60 5.21 5.95
N GLU A 37 5.84 5.69 5.90
CA GLU A 37 6.75 5.36 4.81
C GLU A 37 7.09 3.87 4.77
N GLN A 38 7.25 3.23 5.93
CA GLN A 38 7.53 1.81 6.02
C GLN A 38 6.38 0.97 5.47
N ASP A 39 5.14 1.30 5.80
CA ASP A 39 3.94 0.65 5.24
C ASP A 39 3.92 0.76 3.71
N HIS A 40 4.26 1.93 3.18
CA HIS A 40 4.30 2.15 1.73
C HIS A 40 5.43 1.41 1.01
N ARG A 41 6.53 1.04 1.69
CA ARG A 41 7.70 0.39 1.04
C ARG A 41 7.32 -0.91 0.34
N ARG A 42 6.43 -1.72 0.95
CA ARG A 42 6.00 -2.99 0.36
C ARG A 42 5.30 -2.78 -0.98
N ILE A 43 4.34 -1.87 -1.02
CA ILE A 43 3.58 -1.56 -2.25
C ILE A 43 4.50 -0.94 -3.29
N LYS A 44 5.35 0.02 -2.92
CA LYS A 44 6.33 0.61 -3.84
C LYS A 44 7.24 -0.45 -4.47
N ARG A 45 7.73 -1.42 -3.68
CA ARG A 45 8.56 -2.52 -4.19
C ARG A 45 7.82 -3.39 -5.21
N LEU A 46 6.55 -3.71 -4.96
CA LEU A 46 5.73 -4.54 -5.86
C LEU A 46 5.36 -3.82 -7.16
N VAL A 47 5.13 -2.50 -7.08
CA VAL A 47 4.66 -1.68 -8.21
C VAL A 47 5.81 -1.19 -9.10
N ARG A 48 7.03 -1.04 -8.55
CA ARG A 48 8.18 -0.48 -9.28
C ARG A 48 8.51 -1.21 -10.59
N PRO A 49 8.47 -2.56 -10.67
CA PRO A 49 8.69 -3.27 -11.94
C PRO A 49 7.63 -2.97 -13.00
N GLY A 50 6.40 -2.60 -12.60
CA GLY A 50 5.28 -2.30 -13.49
C GLY A 50 5.20 -0.85 -13.95
N LEU A 51 6.22 -0.01 -13.69
CA LEU A 51 6.25 1.42 -14.03
C LEU A 51 5.10 2.25 -13.40
N GLY A 52 4.57 1.81 -12.27
CA GLY A 52 3.48 2.52 -11.60
C GLY A 52 2.09 2.16 -12.13
N PHE A 53 1.07 2.78 -11.52
CA PHE A 53 -0.31 2.62 -11.97
C PHE A 53 -0.68 3.66 -13.03
N LYS A 54 -1.35 3.24 -14.09
CA LYS A 54 -1.79 4.14 -15.18
C LYS A 54 -3.14 4.82 -14.91
N SER A 55 -3.94 4.27 -13.99
CA SER A 55 -5.23 4.85 -13.60
C SER A 55 -5.56 4.55 -12.14
N PHE A 56 -6.39 5.37 -11.52
CA PHE A 56 -6.87 5.13 -10.16
C PHE A 56 -7.71 3.84 -10.06
N ARG A 57 -8.56 3.57 -11.06
CA ARG A 57 -9.41 2.37 -11.09
C ARG A 57 -8.59 1.09 -11.08
N THR A 58 -7.53 1.03 -11.90
CA THR A 58 -6.62 -0.13 -11.93
C THR A 58 -5.77 -0.20 -10.67
N ALA A 59 -5.24 0.93 -10.19
CA ALA A 59 -4.50 1.00 -8.93
C ALA A 59 -5.28 0.38 -7.76
N ARG A 60 -6.55 0.79 -7.59
CA ARG A 60 -7.41 0.29 -6.50
C ARG A 60 -7.58 -1.23 -6.55
N ARG A 61 -7.80 -1.79 -7.74
CA ARG A 61 -7.95 -3.24 -7.93
C ARG A 61 -6.65 -3.99 -7.65
N THR A 62 -5.53 -3.48 -8.13
CA THR A 62 -4.21 -4.11 -7.92
C THR A 62 -3.79 -4.08 -6.45
N ILE A 63 -4.01 -2.96 -5.75
CA ILE A 63 -3.74 -2.84 -4.31
C ILE A 63 -4.59 -3.83 -3.52
N ALA A 64 -5.90 -3.93 -3.81
CA ALA A 64 -6.78 -4.92 -3.18
C ALA A 64 -6.27 -6.36 -3.40
N GLY A 65 -5.79 -6.68 -4.60
CA GLY A 65 -5.14 -7.97 -4.87
C GLY A 65 -3.90 -8.21 -4.01
N TYR A 66 -3.03 -7.20 -3.84
CA TYR A 66 -1.85 -7.30 -2.98
C TYR A 66 -2.17 -7.47 -1.49
N GLU A 67 -3.29 -6.91 -1.04
CA GLU A 67 -3.83 -7.09 0.31
C GLU A 67 -4.35 -8.51 0.51
N ILE A 68 -5.16 -9.02 -0.43
CA ILE A 68 -5.66 -10.41 -0.40
C ILE A 68 -4.50 -11.40 -0.33
N MET A 69 -3.48 -11.24 -1.18
CA MET A 69 -2.30 -12.10 -1.16
C MET A 69 -1.52 -12.00 0.18
N ALA A 70 -1.53 -10.83 0.83
CA ALA A 70 -0.94 -10.67 2.15
C ALA A 70 -1.77 -11.37 3.24
N MET A 71 -3.10 -11.30 3.16
CA MET A 71 -4.01 -11.98 4.09
C MET A 71 -3.87 -13.50 4.00
N VAL A 72 -3.81 -14.05 2.78
CA VAL A 72 -3.57 -15.48 2.54
C VAL A 72 -2.24 -15.92 3.16
N ARG A 73 -1.15 -15.18 2.91
CA ARG A 73 0.17 -15.49 3.49
C ARG A 73 0.19 -15.44 5.01
N LYS A 74 -0.63 -14.57 5.62
CA LYS A 74 -0.74 -14.45 7.08
C LYS A 74 -1.70 -15.47 7.69
N GLY A 75 -2.39 -16.29 6.89
CA GLY A 75 -3.45 -17.19 7.36
C GLY A 75 -4.67 -16.46 7.94
N GLN A 76 -4.94 -15.23 7.47
CA GLN A 76 -6.12 -14.46 7.87
C GLN A 76 -7.39 -14.91 7.15
N VAL A 77 -7.26 -15.84 6.19
CA VAL A 77 -8.38 -16.47 5.49
C VAL A 77 -8.74 -17.75 6.26
N ALA A 78 -9.96 -17.82 6.80
CA ALA A 78 -10.39 -18.88 7.71
C ALA A 78 -10.18 -20.31 7.17
N ALA A 79 -10.22 -20.49 5.85
CA ALA A 79 -10.05 -21.78 5.18
C ALA A 79 -8.58 -22.17 4.90
N ILE A 80 -7.59 -21.33 5.25
CA ILE A 80 -6.21 -21.50 4.80
C ILE A 80 -5.22 -21.34 5.96
N PRO A 81 -4.49 -22.40 6.35
CA PRO A 81 -3.45 -22.31 7.37
C PRO A 81 -2.29 -21.40 6.93
N ALA A 82 -1.79 -20.56 7.84
CA ALA A 82 -0.67 -19.66 7.56
C ALA A 82 0.63 -20.39 7.17
N ASN A 83 0.84 -21.61 7.68
CA ASN A 83 2.05 -22.41 7.49
C ASN A 83 1.88 -23.55 6.47
N ASP A 84 0.78 -23.55 5.71
CA ASP A 84 0.53 -24.56 4.67
C ASP A 84 0.63 -23.93 3.29
N MET A 85 1.87 -23.92 2.76
CA MET A 85 2.18 -23.38 1.44
C MET A 85 1.47 -24.14 0.30
N PRO A 86 1.41 -25.49 0.30
CA PRO A 86 0.58 -26.23 -0.66
C PRO A 86 -0.89 -25.82 -0.63
N ALA A 87 -1.53 -25.75 0.54
CA ALA A 87 -2.94 -25.34 0.64
C ALA A 87 -3.16 -23.91 0.14
N GLN A 88 -2.26 -22.98 0.46
CA GLN A 88 -2.29 -21.61 -0.08
C GLN A 88 -2.18 -21.60 -1.60
N ALA A 89 -1.26 -22.38 -2.18
CA ALA A 89 -1.06 -22.46 -3.62
C ALA A 89 -2.30 -23.04 -4.33
N THR A 90 -2.84 -24.15 -3.81
CA THR A 90 -4.06 -24.78 -4.33
C THR A 90 -5.24 -23.82 -4.28
N PHE A 91 -5.45 -23.13 -3.16
CA PHE A 91 -6.53 -22.13 -3.04
C PHE A 91 -6.43 -21.04 -4.11
N ILE A 92 -5.23 -20.49 -4.33
CA ILE A 92 -5.01 -19.46 -5.36
C ILE A 92 -5.23 -20.05 -6.75
N ALA A 93 -4.72 -21.24 -7.03
CA ALA A 93 -4.90 -21.90 -8.33
C ALA A 93 -6.39 -22.16 -8.64
N THR A 94 -7.17 -22.61 -7.65
CA THR A 94 -8.62 -22.80 -7.77
C THR A 94 -9.35 -21.46 -7.98
N LEU A 95 -8.98 -20.41 -7.23
CA LEU A 95 -9.60 -19.08 -7.34
C LEU A 95 -9.46 -18.48 -8.75
N PHE A 96 -8.34 -18.74 -9.41
CA PHE A 96 -8.07 -18.26 -10.77
C PHE A 96 -8.41 -19.29 -11.87
N GLY A 97 -8.96 -20.46 -11.52
CA GLY A 97 -9.31 -21.50 -12.48
C GLY A 97 -8.11 -22.10 -13.22
N VAL A 98 -6.92 -22.07 -12.61
CA VAL A 98 -5.67 -22.59 -13.19
C VAL A 98 -5.47 -24.07 -12.86
N ALA A 99 -6.08 -24.55 -11.79
CA ALA A 99 -6.16 -25.98 -11.47
C ALA A 99 -7.39 -26.59 -12.16
N ALA A 100 -7.16 -27.27 -13.29
CA ALA A 100 -8.10 -28.19 -13.93
C ALA A 100 -7.52 -29.61 -13.84
#